data_AF-A0A0F9RKY1-F1
#
_entry.id   AF-A0A0F9RKY1-F1
#
_cell.length_a   1.000
_cell.length_b   1.000
_cell.length_c   1.000
_cell.angle_alpha   90.00
_cell.angle_beta   90.00
_cell.angle_gamma   90.00
#
_symmetry.space_group_name_H-M   'P 1'
#
loop_
_entity.id
_entity.type
_entity.pdbx_description
1 polymer ?
#
loop_
_entity_poly.entity_id
_entity_poly.type
_entity_poly.pdbx_seq_one_letter_code
_entity_poly.pdbx_strand_id
1 'polypeptide(L)'
;MTEESLREIIGLAKKSRWIQVKKFIKVVIEKTIKKEAGYYLTALDVSINGKNKSKYNALIKNKENIKEIDKISDFSHLSLYQTTHSSNNLIDLSQINGTIIVLAKYLGPLVENHQVFDFSVHLDTIDEPFFTIGSGKKINGSEFLEIINKNTKPIIKTKKDILKNKAKQVKDPEIGNVEAFVFEKLTNKKALWSGSETKSFQNWRLKIKNKYRIETGKITYYKEKPTKQFTLYLKNLINKRPIKNKKPIITTKKDILKKKSKQVKDPEIINVEVFVFEKLTNKKAIWSGSETKSFQNWKLKIKNKYRIETGKITYYKEKPTNQFTLYLKNLINKKPIKNKKQIKNLNKNASKSNKQSNEVLEKKVFETLTGKKAIWNESETKNFKNWKSRRYKIYENDTGRNPYYKGNLTQNFKKFLKSLIKNN
;
A
#
# COMPACT_ATOMS: atom_id res chain seq x y z
N MET A 1 -43.22 -25.75 -17.57
CA MET A 1 -41.92 -26.19 -18.12
C MET A 1 -40.83 -25.58 -17.24
N THR A 2 -39.89 -26.37 -16.71
CA THR A 2 -38.71 -25.81 -16.03
C THR A 2 -37.76 -25.29 -17.09
N GLU A 3 -37.58 -23.97 -17.14
CA GLU A 3 -36.78 -23.27 -18.13
C GLU A 3 -35.30 -23.70 -18.04
N GLU A 4 -34.78 -24.34 -19.10
CA GLU A 4 -33.36 -24.62 -19.21
C GLU A 4 -32.61 -23.28 -19.33
N SER A 5 -31.74 -23.02 -18.37
CA SER A 5 -31.02 -21.75 -18.24
C SER A 5 -29.59 -22.03 -17.85
N LEU A 6 -28.68 -21.11 -18.19
CA LEU A 6 -27.28 -21.27 -17.82
C LEU A 6 -27.15 -20.99 -16.32
N ARG A 7 -26.71 -21.99 -15.58
CA ARG A 7 -26.48 -21.92 -14.14
C ARG A 7 -25.00 -21.99 -13.86
N GLU A 8 -24.50 -21.07 -13.05
CA GLU A 8 -23.15 -21.11 -12.51
C GLU A 8 -23.20 -21.04 -10.97
N ILE A 9 -22.53 -21.99 -10.31
CA ILE A 9 -22.51 -22.11 -8.86
C ILE A 9 -21.06 -22.21 -8.41
N ILE A 10 -20.69 -21.33 -7.48
CA ILE A 10 -19.40 -21.40 -6.78
C ILE A 10 -19.71 -21.75 -5.32
N GLY A 11 -19.41 -22.98 -4.91
CA GLY A 11 -19.70 -23.51 -3.59
C GLY A 11 -18.45 -23.82 -2.79
N LEU A 12 -18.53 -23.58 -1.47
CA LEU A 12 -17.55 -23.99 -0.48
C LEU A 12 -18.20 -24.99 0.47
N ALA A 13 -17.59 -26.16 0.62
CA ALA A 13 -18.05 -27.19 1.55
C ALA A 13 -16.87 -27.77 2.33
N LYS A 14 -17.05 -28.14 3.59
CA LYS A 14 -16.06 -28.96 4.31
C LYS A 14 -15.92 -30.35 3.67
N LYS A 15 -14.74 -30.96 3.77
CA LYS A 15 -14.48 -32.35 3.33
C LYS A 15 -15.47 -33.36 3.93
N SER A 16 -15.90 -33.14 5.17
CA SER A 16 -16.93 -33.96 5.83
C SER A 16 -18.29 -33.95 5.12
N ARG A 17 -18.53 -32.97 4.23
CA ARG A 17 -19.74 -32.85 3.40
C ARG A 17 -19.58 -33.48 2.01
N TRP A 18 -18.50 -34.23 1.76
CA TRP A 18 -18.22 -34.84 0.45
C TRP A 18 -19.40 -35.67 -0.06
N ILE A 19 -20.10 -36.39 0.81
CA ILE A 19 -21.27 -37.20 0.44
C ILE A 19 -22.41 -36.33 -0.12
N GLN A 20 -22.68 -35.18 0.50
CA GLN A 20 -23.68 -34.21 0.05
C GLN A 20 -23.27 -33.57 -1.27
N VAL A 21 -21.98 -33.24 -1.43
CA VAL A 21 -21.43 -32.73 -2.68
C VAL A 21 -21.58 -33.76 -3.81
N LYS A 22 -21.28 -35.04 -3.56
CA LYS A 22 -21.52 -36.12 -4.52
C LYS A 22 -22.99 -36.17 -4.94
N LYS A 23 -23.92 -36.15 -3.98
CA LYS A 23 -25.36 -36.14 -4.29
C LYS A 23 -25.74 -34.97 -5.19
N PHE A 24 -25.24 -33.77 -4.90
CA PHE A 24 -25.47 -32.58 -5.74
C PHE A 24 -24.97 -32.79 -7.19
N ILE A 25 -23.72 -33.21 -7.35
CA ILE A 25 -23.11 -33.45 -8.67
C ILE A 25 -23.91 -34.48 -9.46
N LYS A 26 -24.30 -35.58 -8.80
CA LYS A 26 -25.09 -36.65 -9.43
C LYS A 26 -26.42 -36.11 -9.94
N VAL A 27 -27.14 -35.30 -9.15
CA VAL A 27 -28.39 -34.66 -9.58
C VAL A 27 -28.17 -33.74 -10.78
N VAL A 28 -27.10 -32.93 -10.78
CA VAL A 28 -26.78 -32.07 -11.93
C VAL A 28 -26.56 -32.92 -13.18
N ILE A 29 -25.74 -33.96 -13.10
CA ILE A 29 -25.48 -34.87 -14.23
C ILE A 29 -26.76 -35.55 -14.69
N GLU A 30 -27.56 -36.10 -13.78
CA GLU A 30 -28.83 -36.78 -14.12
C GLU A 30 -29.79 -35.88 -14.91
N LYS A 31 -29.82 -34.58 -14.60
CA LYS A 31 -30.69 -33.62 -15.28
C LYS A 31 -30.11 -33.05 -16.58
N THR A 32 -28.82 -33.18 -16.82
CA THR A 32 -28.12 -32.48 -17.93
C THR A 32 -27.36 -33.42 -18.88
N ILE A 33 -27.26 -34.71 -18.56
CA ILE A 33 -26.54 -35.70 -19.36
C ILE A 33 -27.17 -35.85 -20.74
N LYS A 34 -26.35 -35.71 -21.78
CA LYS A 34 -26.74 -35.97 -23.17
C LYS A 34 -26.05 -37.25 -23.61
N LYS A 35 -26.83 -38.30 -23.89
CA LYS A 35 -26.32 -39.67 -24.16
C LYS A 35 -25.24 -39.73 -25.25
N GLU A 36 -25.35 -38.84 -26.23
CA GLU A 36 -24.45 -38.72 -27.38
C GLU A 36 -23.02 -38.30 -26.97
N ALA A 37 -22.91 -37.38 -26.02
CA ALA A 37 -21.64 -36.84 -25.55
C ALA A 37 -21.15 -37.51 -24.26
N GLY A 38 -22.02 -37.59 -23.25
CA GLY A 38 -21.68 -38.01 -21.90
C GLY A 38 -20.72 -37.05 -21.17
N TYR A 39 -20.56 -37.26 -19.87
CA TYR A 39 -19.59 -36.53 -19.06
C TYR A 39 -18.26 -37.29 -18.98
N TYR A 40 -17.17 -36.63 -19.32
CA TYR A 40 -15.82 -37.12 -19.05
C TYR A 40 -15.42 -36.75 -17.62
N LEU A 41 -15.26 -37.75 -16.77
CA LEU A 41 -14.78 -37.63 -15.40
C LEU A 41 -13.25 -37.80 -15.39
N THR A 42 -12.54 -36.82 -14.84
CA THR A 42 -11.11 -36.88 -14.54
C THR A 42 -10.88 -36.55 -13.08
N ALA A 43 -10.18 -37.40 -12.34
CA ALA A 43 -9.77 -37.13 -10.97
C ALA A 43 -8.27 -37.34 -10.79
N LEU A 44 -7.64 -36.49 -9.99
CA LEU A 44 -6.21 -36.50 -9.66
C LEU A 44 -5.99 -36.80 -8.17
N ASP A 45 -4.88 -37.45 -7.87
CA ASP A 45 -4.48 -37.91 -6.53
C ASP A 45 -5.66 -38.51 -5.75
N VAL A 46 -6.33 -39.45 -6.41
CA VAL A 46 -7.65 -39.94 -6.04
C VAL A 46 -7.53 -41.22 -5.21
N SER A 47 -8.36 -41.34 -4.18
CA SER A 47 -8.52 -42.58 -3.43
C SER A 47 -9.82 -43.27 -3.84
N ILE A 48 -9.69 -44.43 -4.47
CA ILE A 48 -10.80 -45.24 -4.98
C ILE A 48 -10.81 -46.56 -4.23
N ASN A 49 -11.90 -46.83 -3.52
CA ASN A 49 -12.06 -48.04 -2.68
C ASN A 49 -10.82 -48.30 -1.78
N GLY A 50 -10.27 -47.23 -1.20
CA GLY A 50 -9.09 -47.29 -0.31
C GLY A 50 -7.73 -47.39 -1.01
N LYS A 51 -7.69 -47.43 -2.35
CA LYS A 51 -6.44 -47.43 -3.13
C LYS A 51 -6.17 -46.06 -3.73
N ASN A 52 -4.99 -45.52 -3.49
CA ASN A 52 -4.56 -44.24 -4.03
C ASN A 52 -4.04 -44.41 -5.47
N LYS A 53 -4.46 -43.52 -6.36
CA LYS A 53 -4.04 -43.45 -7.77
C LYS A 53 -3.72 -42.00 -8.12
N SER A 54 -2.69 -41.78 -8.93
CA SER A 54 -2.34 -40.43 -9.39
C SER A 54 -3.39 -39.83 -10.31
N LYS A 55 -4.06 -40.66 -11.13
CA LYS A 55 -5.10 -40.26 -12.06
C LYS A 55 -6.16 -41.34 -12.22
N TYR A 56 -7.41 -40.91 -12.40
CA TYR A 56 -8.52 -41.76 -12.75
C TYR A 56 -9.41 -41.05 -13.76
N ASN A 57 -9.78 -41.77 -14.81
CA ASN A 57 -10.68 -41.28 -15.85
C ASN A 57 -11.86 -42.25 -16.00
N ALA A 58 -13.05 -41.72 -16.22
CA ALA A 58 -14.23 -42.51 -16.57
C ALA A 58 -15.15 -41.70 -17.49
N LEU A 59 -15.97 -42.40 -18.27
CA LEU A 59 -16.98 -41.78 -19.13
C LEU A 59 -18.37 -42.12 -18.61
N ILE A 60 -19.16 -41.09 -18.32
CA ILE A 60 -20.53 -41.21 -17.82
C ILE A 60 -21.47 -40.92 -18.98
N LYS A 61 -21.94 -41.97 -19.67
CA LYS A 61 -22.88 -41.83 -20.81
C LYS A 61 -24.35 -41.95 -20.40
N ASN A 62 -24.62 -42.65 -19.30
CA ASN A 62 -25.97 -42.92 -18.83
C ASN A 62 -26.06 -42.82 -17.30
N LYS A 63 -27.28 -42.97 -16.77
CA LYS A 63 -27.54 -42.89 -15.31
C LYS A 63 -26.84 -43.99 -14.51
N GLU A 64 -26.59 -45.15 -15.11
CA GLU A 64 -25.91 -46.26 -14.43
C GLU A 64 -24.42 -45.94 -14.19
N ASN A 65 -23.77 -45.28 -15.15
CA ASN A 65 -22.38 -44.86 -15.04
C ASN A 65 -22.15 -43.78 -13.98
N ILE A 66 -23.20 -43.11 -13.50
CA ILE A 66 -23.09 -42.10 -12.44
C ILE A 66 -22.53 -42.73 -11.14
N LYS A 67 -22.70 -44.03 -10.95
CA LYS A 67 -22.11 -44.80 -9.84
C LYS A 67 -20.57 -44.75 -9.82
N GLU A 68 -19.90 -44.41 -10.92
CA GLU A 68 -18.44 -44.20 -10.92
C GLU A 68 -18.01 -43.09 -9.95
N ILE A 69 -18.85 -42.08 -9.74
CA ILE A 69 -18.58 -40.99 -8.76
C ILE A 69 -18.61 -41.53 -7.33
N ASP A 70 -19.43 -42.55 -7.04
CA ASP A 70 -19.58 -43.08 -5.68
C ASP A 70 -18.30 -43.76 -5.20
N LYS A 71 -17.51 -44.33 -6.13
CA LYS A 71 -16.23 -45.00 -5.87
C LYS A 71 -15.14 -44.06 -5.33
N ILE A 72 -15.31 -42.75 -5.54
CA ILE A 72 -14.33 -41.73 -5.14
C ILE A 72 -14.55 -41.37 -3.67
N SER A 73 -13.53 -41.65 -2.86
CA SER A 73 -13.52 -41.38 -1.42
C SER A 73 -12.73 -40.12 -1.05
N ASP A 74 -11.65 -39.83 -1.79
CA ASP A 74 -10.80 -38.65 -1.63
C ASP A 74 -10.16 -38.25 -2.96
N PHE A 75 -9.76 -36.99 -3.12
CA PHE A 75 -9.14 -36.45 -4.33
C PHE A 75 -8.43 -35.12 -4.06
N SER A 76 -7.47 -34.75 -4.90
CA SER A 76 -6.93 -33.36 -4.94
C SER A 76 -7.76 -32.49 -5.88
N HIS A 77 -8.10 -33.02 -7.04
CA HIS A 77 -8.89 -32.36 -8.08
C HIS A 77 -9.82 -33.35 -8.78
N LEU A 78 -11.03 -32.92 -9.12
CA LEU A 78 -12.02 -33.70 -9.84
C LEU A 78 -12.77 -32.80 -10.81
N SER A 79 -12.75 -33.15 -12.09
CA SER A 79 -13.42 -32.43 -13.16
C SER A 79 -14.36 -33.36 -13.92
N LEU A 80 -15.55 -32.84 -14.22
CA LEU A 80 -16.58 -33.47 -15.04
C LEU A 80 -16.92 -32.52 -16.17
N TYR A 81 -16.65 -32.93 -17.40
CA TYR A 81 -16.82 -32.09 -18.57
C TYR A 81 -17.70 -32.78 -19.62
N GLN A 82 -18.71 -32.08 -20.12
CA GLN A 82 -19.54 -32.51 -21.26
C GLN A 82 -19.63 -31.36 -22.24
N THR A 83 -19.23 -31.61 -23.49
CA THR A 83 -19.38 -30.66 -24.59
C THR A 83 -20.34 -31.24 -25.62
N THR A 84 -21.31 -30.44 -26.02
CA THR A 84 -22.18 -30.71 -27.18
C THR A 84 -22.10 -29.53 -28.14
N HIS A 85 -22.80 -29.62 -29.27
CA HIS A 85 -22.89 -28.48 -30.19
C HIS A 85 -23.58 -27.26 -29.56
N SER A 86 -24.48 -27.49 -28.60
CA SER A 86 -25.35 -26.47 -28.00
C SER A 86 -25.06 -26.13 -26.54
N SER A 87 -24.21 -26.91 -25.84
CA SER A 87 -23.97 -26.72 -24.41
C SER A 87 -22.56 -27.13 -24.02
N ASN A 88 -22.04 -26.46 -22.99
CA ASN A 88 -20.80 -26.81 -22.34
C ASN A 88 -21.03 -26.87 -20.83
N ASN A 89 -21.07 -28.08 -20.30
CA ASN A 89 -21.27 -28.31 -18.88
C ASN A 89 -19.93 -28.71 -18.24
N LEU A 90 -19.58 -28.00 -17.17
CA LEU A 90 -18.36 -28.20 -16.40
C LEU A 90 -18.71 -28.26 -14.92
N ILE A 91 -18.28 -29.31 -14.24
CA ILE A 91 -18.27 -29.37 -12.79
C ILE A 91 -16.84 -29.64 -12.35
N ASP A 92 -16.23 -28.63 -11.75
CA ASP A 92 -14.85 -28.66 -11.29
C ASP A 92 -14.79 -28.59 -9.77
N LEU A 93 -13.95 -29.43 -9.19
CA LEU A 93 -13.77 -29.56 -7.75
C LEU A 93 -12.30 -29.59 -7.40
N SER A 94 -11.93 -28.85 -6.37
CA SER A 94 -10.61 -28.91 -5.76
C SER A 94 -10.71 -29.04 -4.26
N GLN A 95 -9.80 -29.82 -3.68
CA GLN A 95 -9.71 -30.00 -2.24
C GLN A 95 -8.44 -29.34 -1.70
N ILE A 96 -8.60 -28.36 -0.81
CA ILE A 96 -7.50 -27.63 -0.18
C ILE A 96 -7.76 -27.51 1.32
N ASN A 97 -6.83 -27.99 2.15
CA ASN A 97 -6.88 -27.87 3.62
C ASN A 97 -8.23 -28.30 4.24
N GLY A 98 -8.81 -29.42 3.76
CA GLY A 98 -10.09 -29.93 4.26
C GLY A 98 -11.33 -29.16 3.78
N THR A 99 -11.17 -28.24 2.84
CA THR A 99 -12.26 -27.55 2.13
C THR A 99 -12.35 -28.06 0.71
N ILE A 100 -13.56 -28.33 0.25
CA ILE A 100 -13.91 -28.63 -1.13
C ILE A 100 -14.48 -27.36 -1.74
N ILE A 101 -13.82 -26.89 -2.79
CA ILE A 101 -14.29 -25.79 -3.64
C ILE A 101 -14.97 -26.45 -4.84
N VAL A 102 -16.20 -26.06 -5.12
CA VAL A 102 -17.01 -26.57 -6.23
C VAL A 102 -17.33 -25.41 -7.17
N LEU A 103 -17.01 -25.58 -8.44
CA LEU A 103 -17.42 -24.71 -9.53
C LEU A 103 -18.27 -25.53 -10.49
N ALA A 104 -19.57 -25.25 -10.56
CA ALA A 104 -20.49 -25.95 -11.45
C ALA A 104 -21.08 -24.95 -12.42
N LYS A 105 -20.86 -25.16 -13.71
CA LYS A 105 -21.46 -24.44 -14.83
C LYS A 105 -22.23 -25.43 -15.69
N TYR A 106 -23.53 -25.26 -15.84
CA TYR A 106 -24.33 -26.17 -16.64
C TYR A 106 -25.58 -25.49 -17.21
N LEU A 107 -26.01 -25.94 -18.38
CA LEU A 107 -27.29 -25.57 -18.96
C LEU A 107 -28.35 -26.57 -18.48
N GLY A 108 -29.27 -26.14 -17.63
CA GLY A 108 -30.29 -27.03 -17.07
C GLY A 108 -31.17 -26.39 -16.00
N PRO A 109 -32.04 -27.18 -15.37
CA PRO A 109 -32.97 -26.68 -14.35
C PRO A 109 -32.24 -26.35 -13.04
N LEU A 110 -32.90 -25.52 -12.22
CA LEU A 110 -32.46 -25.27 -10.86
C LEU A 110 -32.36 -26.58 -10.04
N VAL A 111 -31.28 -26.71 -9.29
CA VAL A 111 -31.05 -27.82 -8.36
C VAL A 111 -31.07 -27.24 -6.94
N GLU A 112 -32.02 -27.70 -6.12
CA GLU A 112 -32.04 -27.34 -4.70
C GLU A 112 -30.79 -27.87 -4.01
N ASN A 113 -29.90 -26.96 -3.66
CA ASN A 113 -28.54 -27.25 -3.18
C ASN A 113 -28.18 -26.43 -1.93
N HIS A 114 -29.15 -25.75 -1.33
CA HIS A 114 -28.91 -24.68 -0.37
C HIS A 114 -28.32 -25.17 0.97
N GLN A 115 -28.43 -26.47 1.25
CA GLN A 115 -27.85 -27.11 2.44
C GLN A 115 -26.52 -27.85 2.15
N VAL A 116 -26.11 -27.98 0.89
CA VAL A 116 -24.89 -28.71 0.51
C VAL A 116 -23.66 -27.91 0.92
N PHE A 117 -23.64 -26.63 0.55
CA PHE A 117 -22.50 -25.75 0.74
C PHE A 117 -22.60 -25.01 2.08
N ASP A 118 -21.47 -24.81 2.75
CA ASP A 118 -21.36 -23.91 3.89
C ASP A 118 -21.53 -22.44 3.44
N PHE A 119 -21.11 -22.15 2.20
CA PHE A 119 -21.35 -20.91 1.48
C PHE A 119 -21.39 -21.19 -0.02
N SER A 120 -22.30 -20.57 -0.77
CA SER A 120 -22.25 -20.60 -2.23
C SER A 120 -22.77 -19.33 -2.86
N VAL A 121 -22.25 -19.04 -4.05
CA VAL A 121 -22.72 -18.00 -4.97
C VAL A 121 -23.46 -18.71 -6.09
N HIS A 122 -24.66 -18.23 -6.41
CA HIS A 122 -25.45 -18.70 -7.54
C HIS A 122 -25.56 -17.55 -8.53
N LEU A 123 -25.14 -17.80 -9.75
CA LEU A 123 -25.24 -16.91 -10.87
C LEU A 123 -26.16 -17.59 -11.89
N ASP A 124 -27.19 -16.88 -12.30
CA ASP A 124 -28.11 -17.33 -13.33
C ASP A 124 -28.19 -16.24 -14.40
N THR A 125 -28.52 -16.65 -15.62
CA THR A 125 -28.86 -15.74 -16.70
C THR A 125 -30.22 -15.05 -16.52
N ILE A 126 -31.13 -15.64 -15.73
CA ILE A 126 -32.49 -15.13 -15.51
C ILE A 126 -32.56 -14.32 -14.22
N ASP A 127 -32.05 -14.87 -13.12
CA ASP A 127 -32.12 -14.24 -11.79
C ASP A 127 -30.88 -13.41 -11.44
N GLU A 128 -31.05 -12.40 -10.58
CA GLU A 128 -29.92 -11.68 -9.99
C GLU A 128 -29.00 -12.64 -9.18
N PRO A 129 -27.67 -12.44 -9.22
CA PRO A 129 -26.74 -13.16 -8.37
C PRO A 129 -27.14 -13.15 -6.90
N PHE A 130 -27.23 -14.33 -6.29
CA PHE A 130 -27.54 -14.47 -4.87
C PHE A 130 -26.56 -15.40 -4.18
N PHE A 131 -26.45 -15.18 -2.87
CA PHE A 131 -25.59 -15.93 -1.99
C PHE A 131 -26.45 -16.84 -1.11
N THR A 132 -25.94 -18.03 -0.78
CA THR A 132 -26.53 -18.87 0.26
C THR A 132 -25.48 -19.22 1.29
N ILE A 133 -25.88 -19.21 2.55
CA ILE A 133 -25.09 -19.72 3.67
C ILE A 133 -25.62 -21.10 4.07
N GLY A 134 -24.84 -21.91 4.78
CA GLY A 134 -25.17 -23.32 5.07
C GLY A 134 -26.47 -23.61 5.84
N SER A 135 -27.23 -22.59 6.25
CA SER A 135 -28.62 -22.73 6.72
C SER A 135 -29.64 -22.80 5.57
N GLY A 136 -29.21 -22.57 4.34
CA GLY A 136 -30.02 -22.41 3.16
C GLY A 136 -30.63 -21.01 2.98
N LYS A 137 -30.35 -20.07 3.89
CA LYS A 137 -30.79 -18.69 3.77
C LYS A 137 -30.18 -18.05 2.51
N LYS A 138 -31.04 -17.55 1.63
CA LYS A 138 -30.66 -16.70 0.50
C LYS A 138 -30.38 -15.28 0.98
N ILE A 139 -29.33 -14.68 0.44
CA ILE A 139 -28.86 -13.33 0.72
C ILE A 139 -28.63 -12.68 -0.64
N ASN A 140 -29.33 -11.60 -0.94
CA ASN A 140 -29.14 -10.87 -2.19
C ASN A 140 -27.82 -10.05 -2.15
N GLY A 141 -27.44 -9.46 -3.28
CA GLY A 141 -26.23 -8.64 -3.39
C GLY A 141 -26.17 -7.49 -2.37
N SER A 142 -27.29 -6.80 -2.17
CA SER A 142 -27.40 -5.66 -1.24
C SER A 142 -27.18 -6.07 0.22
N GLU A 143 -27.85 -7.13 0.69
CA GLU A 143 -27.67 -7.68 2.02
C GLU A 143 -26.24 -8.21 2.23
N PHE A 144 -25.66 -8.84 1.21
CA PHE A 144 -24.29 -9.33 1.28
C PHE A 144 -23.29 -8.17 1.40
N LEU A 145 -23.48 -7.11 0.60
CA LEU A 145 -22.70 -5.87 0.72
C LEU A 145 -22.89 -5.21 2.09
N GLU A 146 -24.10 -5.23 2.65
CA GLU A 146 -24.32 -4.76 4.01
C GLU A 146 -23.56 -5.59 5.04
N ILE A 147 -23.55 -6.92 4.92
CA ILE A 147 -22.81 -7.81 5.81
C ILE A 147 -21.31 -7.51 5.71
N ILE A 148 -20.79 -7.38 4.48
CA ILE A 148 -19.39 -6.97 4.26
C ILE A 148 -19.15 -5.63 4.91
N ASN A 149 -19.97 -4.62 4.65
CA ASN A 149 -19.82 -3.27 5.18
C ASN A 149 -19.95 -3.20 6.70
N LYS A 150 -20.82 -4.02 7.32
CA LYS A 150 -20.96 -4.14 8.78
C LYS A 150 -19.70 -4.77 9.40
N ASN A 151 -19.14 -5.78 8.75
CA ASN A 151 -17.94 -6.49 9.22
C ASN A 151 -16.62 -5.81 8.82
N THR A 152 -16.63 -4.91 7.84
CA THR A 152 -15.48 -4.09 7.41
C THR A 152 -15.51 -2.69 8.00
N LYS A 153 -16.61 -2.26 8.61
CA LYS A 153 -16.61 -1.06 9.47
C LYS A 153 -15.53 -1.26 10.53
N PRO A 154 -14.55 -0.35 10.64
CA PRO A 154 -13.57 -0.44 11.70
C PRO A 154 -14.34 -0.46 13.02
N ILE A 155 -14.08 -1.47 13.85
CA ILE A 155 -14.54 -1.50 15.23
C ILE A 155 -13.96 -0.25 15.89
N ILE A 156 -14.71 0.85 15.89
CA ILE A 156 -14.44 2.01 16.72
C ILE A 156 -14.80 1.53 18.11
N LYS A 157 -13.81 0.92 18.79
CA LYS A 157 -13.95 0.51 20.19
C LYS A 157 -14.34 1.74 21.00
N THR A 158 -15.60 1.86 21.36
CA THR A 158 -16.02 2.77 22.41
C THR A 158 -15.46 2.22 23.73
N LYS A 159 -14.94 3.11 24.58
CA LYS A 159 -14.25 2.76 25.83
C LYS A 159 -15.07 1.87 26.79
N LYS A 160 -16.38 1.72 26.58
CA LYS A 160 -17.28 0.93 27.44
C LYS A 160 -17.18 -0.58 27.21
N ASP A 161 -16.95 -1.06 25.99
CA ASP A 161 -16.93 -2.51 25.70
C ASP A 161 -15.63 -3.21 26.11
N ILE A 162 -14.54 -2.44 26.28
CA ILE A 162 -13.24 -2.96 26.74
C ILE A 162 -13.28 -3.40 28.21
N LEU A 163 -14.25 -2.92 29.01
CA LEU A 163 -14.31 -3.23 30.43
C LEU A 163 -15.07 -4.52 30.75
N LYS A 164 -16.04 -4.95 29.94
CA LYS A 164 -16.88 -6.12 30.27
C LYS A 164 -16.25 -7.48 29.93
N ASN A 165 -15.32 -7.57 28.97
CA ASN A 165 -14.73 -8.85 28.55
C ASN A 165 -13.38 -9.21 29.19
N LYS A 166 -12.98 -8.54 30.29
CA LYS A 166 -11.70 -8.84 30.97
C LYS A 166 -11.74 -10.02 31.95
N ALA A 167 -12.88 -10.68 32.13
CA ALA A 167 -12.99 -11.85 33.00
C ALA A 167 -13.28 -13.11 32.19
N LYS A 168 -12.30 -13.55 31.39
CA LYS A 168 -12.10 -14.96 31.04
C LYS A 168 -10.61 -15.09 30.72
N GLN A 169 -9.87 -15.64 31.68
CA GLN A 169 -8.48 -16.06 31.49
C GLN A 169 -8.49 -17.12 30.39
N VAL A 170 -8.09 -16.72 29.19
CA VAL A 170 -7.79 -17.63 28.10
C VAL A 170 -6.34 -18.07 28.31
N LYS A 171 -6.17 -19.37 28.53
CA LYS A 171 -4.87 -20.07 28.61
C LYS A 171 -3.97 -19.61 27.47
N ASP A 172 -2.73 -19.25 27.80
CA ASP A 172 -1.69 -18.85 26.86
C ASP A 172 -1.55 -19.90 25.73
N PRO A 173 -1.92 -19.59 24.48
CA PRO A 173 -1.55 -20.43 23.36
C PRO A 173 -0.07 -20.23 23.10
N GLU A 174 0.64 -21.33 22.83
CA GLU A 174 2.05 -21.37 22.44
C GLU A 174 2.43 -20.19 21.55
N ILE A 175 3.24 -19.28 22.11
CA ILE A 175 3.56 -17.99 21.51
C ILE A 175 4.53 -18.24 20.35
N GLY A 176 3.99 -18.48 19.15
CA GLY A 176 4.77 -18.69 17.92
C GLY A 176 5.64 -17.48 17.53
N ASN A 177 5.41 -16.28 18.09
CA ASN A 177 6.33 -15.15 17.91
C ASN A 177 6.14 -14.08 19.00
N VAL A 178 6.96 -14.12 20.07
CA VAL A 178 6.87 -13.17 21.21
C VAL A 178 6.98 -11.71 20.75
N GLU A 179 7.79 -11.47 19.73
CA GLU A 179 8.00 -10.13 19.17
C GLU A 179 6.72 -9.57 18.56
N ALA A 180 5.99 -10.40 17.80
CA ALA A 180 4.71 -10.03 17.19
C ALA A 180 3.67 -9.69 18.27
N PHE A 181 3.55 -10.53 19.29
CA PHE A 181 2.63 -10.31 20.39
C PHE A 181 2.92 -8.98 21.12
N VAL A 182 4.18 -8.70 21.43
CA VAL A 182 4.59 -7.46 22.12
C VAL A 182 4.33 -6.24 21.25
N PHE A 183 4.63 -6.31 19.96
CA PHE A 183 4.34 -5.24 19.01
C PHE A 183 2.84 -4.91 18.94
N GLU A 184 2.00 -5.94 18.80
CA GLU A 184 0.55 -5.78 18.72
C GLU A 184 -0.02 -5.17 20.00
N LYS A 185 0.47 -5.61 21.17
CA LYS A 185 0.07 -5.06 22.47
C LYS A 185 0.53 -3.61 22.69
N LEU A 186 1.72 -3.24 22.22
CA LEU A 186 2.26 -1.89 22.41
C LEU A 186 1.65 -0.87 21.45
N THR A 187 1.41 -1.28 20.20
CA THR A 187 1.06 -0.35 19.11
C THR A 187 -0.39 -0.44 18.64
N ASN A 188 -1.14 -1.48 19.06
CA ASN A 188 -2.48 -1.81 18.55
C ASN A 188 -2.54 -2.01 17.02
N LYS A 189 -1.40 -2.28 16.36
CA LYS A 189 -1.31 -2.62 14.93
C LYS A 189 -0.98 -4.10 14.78
N LYS A 190 -1.49 -4.76 13.73
CA LYS A 190 -1.17 -6.17 13.45
C LYS A 190 0.30 -6.34 13.05
N ALA A 191 0.96 -7.36 13.58
CA ALA A 191 2.34 -7.68 13.20
C ALA A 191 2.40 -8.32 11.80
N LEU A 192 1.40 -9.17 11.50
CA LEU A 192 1.25 -9.89 10.23
C LEU A 192 0.04 -9.36 9.44
N TRP A 193 0.19 -9.27 8.12
CA TRP A 193 -0.90 -9.00 7.17
C TRP A 193 -0.79 -9.97 6.00
N SER A 194 -1.86 -10.72 5.72
CA SER A 194 -1.92 -11.75 4.67
C SER A 194 -0.74 -12.74 4.73
N GLY A 195 -0.34 -13.17 5.93
CA GLY A 195 0.78 -14.10 6.14
C GLY A 195 2.19 -13.50 6.09
N SER A 196 2.32 -12.22 5.77
CA SER A 196 3.61 -11.50 5.69
C SER A 196 3.81 -10.50 6.84
N GLU A 197 5.06 -10.30 7.27
CA GLU A 197 5.39 -9.26 8.26
C GLU A 197 5.07 -7.86 7.73
N THR A 198 4.36 -7.05 8.50
CA THR A 198 4.07 -5.66 8.12
C THR A 198 5.34 -4.81 8.17
N LYS A 199 5.46 -3.81 7.26
CA LYS A 199 6.56 -2.83 7.30
C LYS A 199 6.67 -2.13 8.66
N SER A 200 5.56 -1.94 9.37
CA SER A 200 5.56 -1.37 10.71
C SER A 200 6.18 -2.30 11.74
N PHE A 201 5.90 -3.60 11.65
CA PHE A 201 6.49 -4.61 12.52
C PHE A 201 7.99 -4.77 12.26
N GLN A 202 8.41 -4.88 10.99
CA GLN A 202 9.83 -4.93 10.61
C GLN A 202 10.62 -3.74 11.16
N ASN A 203 10.11 -2.52 10.97
CA ASN A 203 10.75 -1.31 11.47
C ASN A 203 10.81 -1.27 13.01
N TRP A 204 9.75 -1.71 13.68
CA TRP A 204 9.74 -1.80 15.14
C TRP A 204 10.72 -2.85 15.66
N ARG A 205 10.76 -4.02 15.02
CA ARG A 205 11.66 -5.15 15.34
C ARG A 205 13.12 -4.72 15.24
N LEU A 206 13.50 -4.02 14.16
CA LEU A 206 14.85 -3.46 14.01
C LEU A 206 15.19 -2.42 15.09
N LYS A 207 14.25 -1.51 15.40
CA LYS A 207 14.45 -0.49 16.44
C LYS A 207 14.63 -1.09 17.81
N ILE A 208 13.79 -2.06 18.20
CA ILE A 208 13.85 -2.66 19.52
C ILE A 208 15.07 -3.56 19.67
N LYS A 209 15.47 -4.25 18.61
CA LYS A 209 16.74 -5.00 18.52
C LYS A 209 17.94 -4.11 18.80
N ASN A 210 18.03 -2.98 18.10
CA ASN A 210 19.12 -2.03 18.27
C ASN A 210 19.10 -1.40 19.67
N LYS A 211 17.92 -1.04 20.18
CA LYS A 211 17.76 -0.50 21.52
C LYS A 211 18.27 -1.48 22.59
N TYR A 212 17.85 -2.74 22.54
CA TYR A 212 18.32 -3.77 23.48
C TYR A 212 19.84 -3.99 23.40
N ARG A 213 20.40 -4.02 22.18
CA ARG A 213 21.84 -4.17 21.97
C ARG A 213 22.63 -2.99 22.54
N ILE A 214 22.14 -1.77 22.39
CA ILE A 214 22.76 -0.57 22.97
C ILE A 214 22.66 -0.58 24.50
N GLU A 215 21.49 -0.95 25.05
CA GLU A 215 21.24 -0.93 26.50
C GLU A 215 21.97 -2.04 27.27
N THR A 216 22.18 -3.21 26.65
CA THR A 216 22.70 -4.39 27.36
C THR A 216 24.01 -4.94 26.83
N GLY A 217 24.42 -4.54 25.61
CA GLY A 217 25.57 -5.12 24.91
C GLY A 217 25.35 -6.56 24.41
N LYS A 218 24.20 -7.18 24.67
CA LYS A 218 23.95 -8.60 24.42
C LYS A 218 23.26 -8.85 23.08
N ILE A 219 23.46 -10.05 22.54
CA ILE A 219 22.80 -10.50 21.31
C ILE A 219 21.30 -10.78 21.54
N THR A 220 20.49 -10.44 20.53
CA THR A 220 19.03 -10.58 20.59
C THR A 220 18.53 -11.94 20.10
N TYR A 221 19.28 -12.58 19.18
CA TYR A 221 18.92 -13.87 18.58
C TYR A 221 20.08 -14.85 18.68
N TYR A 222 19.74 -16.12 18.83
CA TYR A 222 20.65 -17.26 18.73
C TYR A 222 19.95 -18.36 17.92
N LYS A 223 20.59 -18.87 16.86
CA LYS A 223 20.01 -19.84 15.92
C LYS A 223 18.59 -19.44 15.47
N GLU A 224 18.45 -18.19 15.02
CA GLU A 224 17.21 -17.60 14.50
C GLU A 224 16.05 -17.46 15.50
N LYS A 225 16.25 -17.83 16.77
CA LYS A 225 15.26 -17.66 17.86
C LYS A 225 15.67 -16.53 18.81
N PRO A 226 14.71 -15.77 19.38
CA PRO A 226 15.03 -14.75 20.36
C PRO A 226 15.64 -15.37 21.62
N THR A 227 16.66 -14.74 22.19
CA THR A 227 17.29 -15.23 23.43
C THR A 227 16.35 -15.06 24.62
N LYS A 228 16.48 -15.92 25.65
CA LYS A 228 15.65 -15.83 26.88
C LYS A 228 15.68 -14.43 27.52
N GLN A 229 16.85 -13.79 27.53
CA GLN A 229 17.04 -12.45 28.08
C GLN A 229 16.34 -11.37 27.24
N PHE A 230 16.37 -11.50 25.91
CA PHE A 230 15.65 -10.61 25.01
C PHE A 230 14.12 -10.81 25.12
N THR A 231 13.65 -12.04 25.23
CA THR A 231 12.23 -12.35 25.52
C THR A 231 11.76 -11.72 26.83
N LEU A 232 12.56 -11.80 27.89
CA LEU A 232 12.25 -11.17 29.18
C LEU A 232 12.19 -9.65 29.07
N TYR A 233 13.15 -9.05 28.35
CA TYR A 233 13.15 -7.62 28.05
C TYR A 233 11.88 -7.18 27.34
N LEU A 234 11.44 -7.92 26.31
CA LEU A 234 10.21 -7.63 25.58
C LEU A 234 8.96 -7.72 26.45
N LYS A 235 8.86 -8.72 27.33
CA LYS A 235 7.75 -8.84 28.30
C LYS A 235 7.74 -7.66 29.28
N ASN A 236 8.91 -7.21 29.75
CA ASN A 236 9.02 -6.06 30.65
C ASN A 236 8.58 -4.74 30.02
N LEU A 237 8.69 -4.58 28.69
CA LEU A 237 8.17 -3.40 27.98
C LEU A 237 6.64 -3.27 28.10
N ILE A 238 5.92 -4.39 28.22
CA ILE A 238 4.47 -4.39 28.42
C ILE A 238 4.14 -3.95 29.86
N ASN A 239 4.92 -4.44 30.84
CA ASN A 239 4.66 -4.20 32.26
C ASN A 239 5.12 -2.81 32.75
N LYS A 240 6.08 -2.15 32.08
CA LYS A 240 6.60 -0.82 32.46
C LYS A 240 5.70 0.38 32.11
N ARG A 241 4.43 0.20 31.72
CA ARG A 241 3.52 1.36 31.59
C ARG A 241 3.19 1.87 32.99
N PRO A 242 3.45 3.15 33.34
CA PRO A 242 2.82 3.73 34.51
C PRO A 242 1.32 3.73 34.26
N ILE A 243 0.60 3.07 35.16
CA ILE A 243 -0.83 3.25 35.35
C ILE A 243 -1.00 4.76 35.57
N LYS A 244 -1.56 5.48 34.58
CA LYS A 244 -1.96 6.87 34.78
C LYS A 244 -3.05 6.86 35.85
N ASN A 245 -2.63 7.10 37.09
CA ASN A 245 -3.50 7.43 38.19
C ASN A 245 -4.39 8.60 37.76
N LYS A 246 -5.70 8.36 37.78
CA LYS A 246 -6.71 9.42 37.82
C LYS A 246 -6.51 10.22 39.11
N LYS A 247 -6.60 11.55 39.01
CA LYS A 247 -7.23 12.49 39.97
C LYS A 247 -7.05 13.92 39.42
N PRO A 248 -7.85 14.91 39.85
CA PRO A 248 -9.27 15.07 39.60
C PRO A 248 -9.56 16.31 38.72
N ILE A 249 -10.82 16.46 38.33
CA ILE A 249 -11.37 17.65 37.69
C ILE A 249 -11.33 18.80 38.69
N ILE A 250 -10.69 19.92 38.32
CA ILE A 250 -11.03 21.24 38.86
C ILE A 250 -11.34 22.14 37.67
N THR A 251 -12.60 22.53 37.64
CA THR A 251 -13.21 23.55 36.80
C THR A 251 -12.67 24.94 37.17
N THR A 252 -12.29 25.73 36.17
CA THR A 252 -12.62 27.15 36.12
C THR A 252 -12.82 27.58 34.66
N LYS A 253 -14.01 28.12 34.41
CA LYS A 253 -14.43 28.80 33.19
C LYS A 253 -13.50 29.99 32.90
N LYS A 254 -13.10 30.17 31.64
CA LYS A 254 -13.35 31.39 30.85
C LYS A 254 -12.74 31.26 29.45
N ASP A 255 -13.65 31.34 28.48
CA ASP A 255 -13.51 32.02 27.19
C ASP A 255 -12.55 31.45 26.13
N ILE A 256 -12.86 31.38 24.83
CA ILE A 256 -14.07 31.44 24.00
C ILE A 256 -13.53 31.06 22.59
N LEU A 257 -14.38 30.54 21.71
CA LEU A 257 -14.19 30.43 20.24
C LEU A 257 -13.21 29.36 19.69
N LYS A 258 -13.77 28.21 19.30
CA LYS A 258 -13.96 27.88 17.86
C LYS A 258 -14.70 26.55 17.67
N LYS A 259 -15.83 26.64 16.96
CA LYS A 259 -16.67 25.55 16.45
C LYS A 259 -15.81 24.40 15.89
N LYS A 260 -15.97 23.20 16.46
CA LYS A 260 -15.51 21.94 15.88
C LYS A 260 -16.33 21.63 14.64
N SER A 261 -15.73 21.72 13.46
CA SER A 261 -16.28 21.11 12.24
C SER A 261 -15.96 19.61 12.24
N LYS A 262 -16.98 18.83 11.87
CA LYS A 262 -17.00 17.36 11.80
C LYS A 262 -15.86 16.84 10.91
N GLN A 263 -15.06 15.91 11.42
CA GLN A 263 -14.11 15.14 10.64
C GLN A 263 -14.87 14.18 9.72
N VAL A 264 -14.91 14.52 8.45
CA VAL A 264 -15.19 13.63 7.33
C VAL A 264 -14.02 12.65 7.19
N LYS A 265 -14.35 11.39 6.94
CA LYS A 265 -13.44 10.23 6.80
C LYS A 265 -12.30 10.54 5.81
N ASP A 266 -11.07 10.24 6.22
CA ASP A 266 -9.87 10.34 5.39
C ASP A 266 -9.94 9.35 4.21
N PRO A 267 -9.76 9.79 2.95
CA PRO A 267 -9.33 8.92 1.88
C PRO A 267 -7.82 8.69 2.00
N GLU A 268 -7.35 7.51 1.60
CA GLU A 268 -5.94 7.12 1.55
C GLU A 268 -5.06 8.17 0.84
N ILE A 269 -4.22 8.89 1.58
CA ILE A 269 -3.22 9.80 1.00
C ILE A 269 -1.88 9.07 0.90
N ILE A 270 -1.64 8.41 -0.24
CA ILE A 270 -0.31 7.95 -0.68
C ILE A 270 0.29 8.98 -1.65
N ASN A 271 0.27 10.26 -1.28
CA ASN A 271 1.03 11.28 -2.03
C ASN A 271 1.88 12.11 -1.07
N VAL A 272 3.20 11.89 -1.12
CA VAL A 272 4.20 12.55 -0.26
C VAL A 272 4.14 14.08 -0.42
N GLU A 273 3.78 14.56 -1.61
CA GLU A 273 3.67 16.00 -1.91
C GLU A 273 2.51 16.66 -1.18
N VAL A 274 1.35 16.00 -1.17
CA VAL A 274 0.16 16.43 -0.42
C VAL A 274 0.50 16.52 1.05
N PHE A 275 1.08 15.45 1.62
CA PHE A 275 1.45 15.42 3.02
C PHE A 275 2.43 16.55 3.41
N VAL A 276 3.45 16.81 2.58
CA VAL A 276 4.45 17.85 2.83
C VAL A 276 3.84 19.24 2.73
N PHE A 277 2.99 19.49 1.74
CA PHE A 277 2.32 20.78 1.57
C PHE A 277 1.41 21.11 2.75
N GLU A 278 0.56 20.16 3.16
CA GLU A 278 -0.37 20.36 4.28
C GLU A 278 0.38 20.58 5.59
N LYS A 279 1.51 19.89 5.78
CA LYS A 279 2.38 20.08 6.96
C LYS A 279 3.11 21.42 6.98
N LEU A 280 3.53 21.94 5.83
CA LEU A 280 4.27 23.20 5.75
C LEU A 280 3.37 24.44 5.77
N THR A 281 2.15 24.32 5.24
CA THR A 281 1.28 25.49 5.02
C THR A 281 0.02 25.51 5.89
N ASN A 282 -0.30 24.40 6.58
CA ASN A 282 -1.57 24.19 7.29
C ASN A 282 -2.82 24.41 6.42
N LYS A 283 -2.68 24.38 5.08
CA LYS A 283 -3.79 24.43 4.11
C LYS A 283 -4.02 23.04 3.55
N LYS A 284 -5.26 22.71 3.18
CA LYS A 284 -5.57 21.43 2.52
C LYS A 284 -5.03 21.43 1.09
N ALA A 285 -4.38 20.34 0.68
CA ALA A 285 -3.88 20.20 -0.68
C ALA A 285 -5.00 19.92 -1.67
N ILE A 286 -5.98 19.12 -1.23
CA ILE A 286 -7.15 18.67 -1.99
C ILE A 286 -8.42 19.23 -1.34
N TRP A 287 -9.31 19.80 -2.15
CA TRP A 287 -10.65 20.22 -1.73
C TRP A 287 -11.66 19.63 -2.70
N SER A 288 -12.75 19.03 -2.19
CA SER A 288 -13.80 18.41 -3.03
C SER A 288 -13.29 17.51 -4.15
N GLY A 289 -12.24 16.73 -3.91
CA GLY A 289 -11.65 15.80 -4.89
C GLY A 289 -10.67 16.41 -5.90
N SER A 290 -10.45 17.72 -5.89
CA SER A 290 -9.52 18.40 -6.82
C SER A 290 -8.34 19.07 -6.09
N GLU A 291 -7.18 19.16 -6.77
CA GLU A 291 -6.01 19.89 -6.27
C GLU A 291 -6.34 21.37 -6.13
N THR A 292 -6.06 21.97 -4.97
CA THR A 292 -6.27 23.40 -4.75
C THR A 292 -5.27 24.23 -5.58
N LYS A 293 -5.67 25.43 -6.04
CA LYS A 293 -4.76 26.38 -6.72
C LYS A 293 -3.49 26.65 -5.90
N SER A 294 -3.62 26.71 -4.57
CA SER A 294 -2.48 26.87 -3.66
C SER A 294 -1.50 25.69 -3.70
N PHE A 295 -2.01 24.46 -3.78
CA PHE A 295 -1.19 23.27 -3.88
C PHE A 295 -0.50 23.17 -5.24
N GLN A 296 -1.21 23.43 -6.33
CA GLN A 296 -0.64 23.47 -7.69
C GLN A 296 0.51 24.49 -7.80
N ASN A 297 0.29 25.71 -7.30
CA ASN A 297 1.31 26.76 -7.28
C ASN A 297 2.52 26.37 -6.41
N TRP A 298 2.29 25.72 -5.27
CA TRP A 298 3.37 25.24 -4.42
C TRP A 298 4.16 24.10 -5.09
N LYS A 299 3.47 23.16 -5.75
CA LYS A 299 4.05 22.03 -6.47
C LYS A 299 4.98 22.52 -7.59
N LEU A 300 4.56 23.52 -8.36
CA LEU A 300 5.41 24.16 -9.36
C LEU A 300 6.63 24.84 -8.75
N LYS A 301 6.44 25.62 -7.68
CA LYS A 301 7.55 26.30 -6.98
C LYS A 301 8.58 25.31 -6.43
N ILE A 302 8.14 24.22 -5.81
CA ILE A 302 9.05 23.27 -5.17
C ILE A 302 9.77 22.37 -6.17
N LYS A 303 9.12 22.02 -7.30
CA LYS A 303 9.77 21.33 -8.43
C LYS A 303 10.89 22.18 -9.00
N ASN A 304 10.61 23.45 -9.28
CA ASN A 304 11.60 24.38 -9.83
C ASN A 304 12.75 24.58 -8.85
N LYS A 305 12.45 24.73 -7.56
CA LYS A 305 13.47 24.84 -6.52
C LYS A 305 14.40 23.62 -6.47
N TYR A 306 13.84 22.41 -6.49
CA TYR A 306 14.64 21.18 -6.52
C TYR A 306 15.48 21.04 -7.79
N ARG A 307 14.91 21.38 -8.95
CA ARG A 307 15.61 21.34 -10.24
C ARG A 307 16.77 22.33 -10.28
N ILE A 308 16.61 23.52 -9.70
CA ILE A 308 17.67 24.52 -9.56
C ILE A 308 18.75 24.04 -8.57
N GLU A 309 18.36 23.50 -7.42
CA GLU A 309 19.31 23.10 -6.37
C GLU A 309 20.11 21.84 -6.71
N THR A 310 19.54 20.91 -7.48
CA THR A 310 20.14 19.60 -7.73
C THR A 310 20.42 19.29 -9.20
N GLY A 311 19.84 20.02 -10.14
CA GLY A 311 19.94 19.75 -11.58
C GLY A 311 19.18 18.50 -12.05
N LYS A 312 18.46 17.81 -11.15
CA LYS A 312 17.84 16.50 -11.42
C LYS A 312 16.35 16.58 -11.68
N ILE A 313 15.83 15.60 -12.40
CA ILE A 313 14.41 15.45 -12.68
C ILE A 313 13.62 15.09 -11.40
N THR A 314 12.42 15.67 -11.27
CA THR A 314 11.56 15.48 -10.09
C THR A 314 10.69 14.24 -10.23
N TYR A 315 10.31 13.84 -11.45
CA TYR A 315 9.46 12.67 -11.74
C TYR A 315 10.10 11.76 -12.78
N TYR A 316 9.78 10.47 -12.67
CA TYR A 316 10.03 9.45 -13.68
C TYR A 316 8.79 8.56 -13.76
N LYS A 317 8.27 8.33 -14.97
CA LYS A 317 7.02 7.56 -15.20
C LYS A 317 5.89 7.98 -14.23
N GLU A 318 5.60 9.28 -14.21
CA GLU A 318 4.53 9.90 -13.41
C GLU A 318 4.66 9.78 -11.88
N LYS A 319 5.76 9.22 -11.37
CA LYS A 319 6.03 9.09 -9.93
C LYS A 319 7.21 9.96 -9.51
N PRO A 320 7.17 10.57 -8.30
CA PRO A 320 8.30 11.36 -7.80
C PRO A 320 9.52 10.46 -7.61
N THR A 321 10.70 10.94 -8.00
CA THR A 321 11.94 10.17 -7.84
C THR A 321 12.27 10.01 -6.35
N ASN A 322 13.02 8.96 -6.00
CA ASN A 322 13.44 8.72 -4.61
C ASN A 322 14.21 9.90 -4.02
N GLN A 323 15.05 10.55 -4.84
CA GLN A 323 15.83 11.72 -4.44
C GLN A 323 14.95 12.95 -4.20
N PHE A 324 13.93 13.16 -5.05
CA PHE A 324 12.95 14.23 -4.86
C PHE A 324 12.05 13.97 -3.64
N THR A 325 11.67 12.71 -3.40
CA THR A 325 10.90 12.30 -2.22
C THR A 325 11.68 12.53 -0.92
N LEU A 326 12.98 12.23 -0.92
CA LEU A 326 13.88 12.51 0.21
C LEU A 326 14.00 14.02 0.46
N TYR A 327 14.15 14.79 -0.62
CA TYR A 327 14.20 16.26 -0.56
C TYR A 327 12.95 16.85 0.08
N LEU A 328 11.76 16.42 -0.34
CA LEU A 328 10.49 16.89 0.22
C LEU A 328 10.34 16.56 1.71
N LYS A 329 10.77 15.36 2.14
CA LYS A 329 10.76 14.99 3.57
C LYS A 329 11.74 15.84 4.38
N ASN A 330 12.89 16.19 3.81
CA ASN A 330 13.86 17.06 4.48
C ASN A 330 13.37 18.49 4.69
N LEU A 331 12.42 18.98 3.87
CA LEU A 331 11.79 20.30 4.07
C LEU A 331 10.99 20.36 5.38
N ILE A 332 10.39 19.25 5.80
CA ILE A 332 9.64 19.16 7.07
C ILE A 332 10.61 19.12 8.27
N ASN A 333 11.76 18.47 8.10
CA ASN A 333 12.72 18.25 9.20
C ASN A 333 13.67 19.45 9.45
N LYS A 334 13.71 20.43 8.55
CA LYS A 334 14.46 21.68 8.79
C LYS A 334 13.66 22.65 9.65
N LYS A 335 13.77 22.53 10.98
CA LYS A 335 13.58 23.68 11.90
C LYS A 335 14.78 24.65 11.77
N PRO A 336 14.60 25.96 12.04
CA PRO A 336 15.56 26.98 11.61
C PRO A 336 16.89 26.80 12.32
N ILE A 337 17.96 26.61 11.55
CA ILE A 337 19.31 26.74 12.07
C ILE A 337 19.53 28.25 12.24
N LYS A 338 19.31 28.73 13.48
CA LYS A 338 19.99 29.93 13.97
C LYS A 338 21.49 29.72 13.73
N ASN A 339 22.10 30.70 13.07
CA ASN A 339 23.53 30.96 12.95
C ASN A 339 24.44 29.91 13.61
N LYS A 340 25.05 29.04 12.81
CA LYS A 340 26.31 28.42 13.20
C LYS A 340 27.27 28.43 12.01
N LYS A 341 28.28 29.28 12.15
CA LYS A 341 29.58 29.16 11.48
C LYS A 341 30.03 27.70 11.56
N GLN A 342 30.44 27.13 10.44
CA GLN A 342 31.39 26.01 10.35
C GLN A 342 31.98 26.07 8.94
N ILE A 343 33.20 26.58 8.79
CA ILE A 343 34.48 25.87 9.01
C ILE A 343 34.61 24.71 8.02
N LYS A 344 35.64 24.88 7.17
CA LYS A 344 36.19 23.95 6.19
C LYS A 344 36.27 22.52 6.74
N ASN A 345 35.95 21.54 5.89
CA ASN A 345 36.98 20.62 5.45
C ASN A 345 36.62 19.90 4.15
N LEU A 346 37.64 19.75 3.33
CA LEU A 346 37.66 19.04 2.05
C LEU A 346 37.15 17.61 2.22
N ASN A 347 36.38 17.14 1.24
CA ASN A 347 36.85 15.93 0.56
C ASN A 347 36.41 15.86 -0.91
N LYS A 348 37.42 15.45 -1.67
CA LYS A 348 37.52 15.21 -3.10
C LYS A 348 36.36 14.37 -3.65
N ASN A 349 35.74 14.86 -4.73
CA ASN A 349 35.60 14.17 -6.03
C ASN A 349 34.34 14.65 -6.75
N ALA A 350 34.52 15.47 -7.78
CA ALA A 350 33.74 15.46 -9.03
C ALA A 350 34.16 16.67 -9.89
N SER A 351 35.16 16.46 -10.72
CA SER A 351 35.46 17.32 -11.87
C SER A 351 34.28 17.30 -12.85
N LYS A 352 33.72 18.48 -13.16
CA LYS A 352 33.24 18.99 -14.47
C LYS A 352 32.05 19.96 -14.32
N SER A 353 32.31 21.28 -14.38
CA SER A 353 31.41 22.30 -14.99
C SER A 353 31.98 23.73 -14.90
N ASN A 354 33.09 24.02 -15.59
CA ASN A 354 33.72 25.36 -15.55
C ASN A 354 32.94 26.49 -16.26
N LYS A 355 31.78 26.23 -16.88
CA LYS A 355 30.98 27.25 -17.58
C LYS A 355 29.97 27.96 -16.66
N GLN A 356 29.51 27.29 -15.59
CA GLN A 356 28.41 27.77 -14.76
C GLN A 356 28.84 28.73 -13.64
N SER A 357 30.12 28.75 -13.29
CA SER A 357 30.64 29.59 -12.21
C SER A 357 30.87 31.05 -12.62
N ASN A 358 31.02 31.32 -13.93
CA ASN A 358 31.39 32.64 -14.44
C ASN A 358 30.17 33.58 -14.55
N GLU A 359 29.05 33.10 -15.07
CA GLU A 359 27.79 33.88 -15.12
C GLU A 359 27.29 34.29 -13.74
N VAL A 360 27.60 33.49 -12.71
CA VAL A 360 27.16 33.74 -11.33
C VAL A 360 27.80 35.00 -10.75
N LEU A 361 29.04 35.35 -11.16
CA LEU A 361 29.72 36.53 -10.62
C LEU A 361 29.09 37.83 -11.15
N GLU A 362 28.90 37.94 -12.46
CA GLU A 362 28.31 39.14 -13.09
C GLU A 362 26.87 39.37 -12.63
N LYS A 363 26.07 38.29 -12.58
CA LYS A 363 24.69 38.33 -12.09
C LYS A 363 24.65 38.86 -10.65
N LYS A 364 25.49 38.31 -9.77
CA LYS A 364 25.58 38.71 -8.37
C LYS A 364 25.97 40.18 -8.22
N VAL A 365 26.96 40.65 -9.00
CA VAL A 365 27.41 42.05 -8.96
C VAL A 365 26.29 42.99 -9.41
N PHE A 366 25.62 42.70 -10.54
CA PHE A 366 24.52 43.52 -11.04
C PHE A 366 23.35 43.62 -10.04
N GLU A 367 22.91 42.49 -9.49
CA GLU A 367 21.79 42.45 -8.54
C GLU A 367 22.15 43.20 -7.24
N THR A 368 23.40 43.13 -6.80
CA THR A 368 23.87 43.84 -5.61
C THR A 368 23.91 45.36 -5.85
N LEU A 369 24.40 45.81 -7.01
CA LEU A 369 24.55 47.24 -7.29
C LEU A 369 23.24 47.94 -7.67
N THR A 370 22.30 47.22 -8.29
CA THR A 370 21.10 47.84 -8.87
C THR A 370 19.81 47.47 -8.14
N GLY A 371 19.83 46.44 -7.28
CA GLY A 371 18.63 45.87 -6.66
C GLY A 371 17.66 45.19 -7.64
N LYS A 372 17.98 45.17 -8.94
CA LYS A 372 17.14 44.60 -10.01
C LYS A 372 17.63 43.20 -10.38
N LYS A 373 16.71 42.31 -10.75
CA LYS A 373 17.05 40.93 -11.14
C LYS A 373 17.81 40.86 -12.47
N ALA A 374 18.89 40.09 -12.49
CA ALA A 374 19.68 39.87 -13.71
C ALA A 374 18.94 38.99 -14.73
N ILE A 375 18.11 38.06 -14.25
CA ILE A 375 17.32 37.12 -15.06
C ILE A 375 15.83 37.26 -14.74
N TRP A 376 15.01 37.24 -15.79
CA TRP A 376 13.56 37.14 -15.71
C TRP A 376 13.06 36.11 -16.72
N ASN A 377 12.20 35.18 -16.29
CA ASN A 377 11.69 34.08 -17.13
C ASN A 377 12.80 33.37 -17.94
N GLU A 378 13.86 32.93 -17.25
CA GLU A 378 14.97 32.15 -17.82
C GLU A 378 15.81 32.89 -18.89
N SER A 379 15.55 34.17 -19.12
CA SER A 379 16.30 35.03 -20.04
C SER A 379 16.95 36.20 -19.32
N GLU A 380 18.10 36.64 -19.82
CA GLU A 380 18.76 37.84 -19.30
C GLU A 380 17.89 39.07 -19.54
N THR A 381 17.65 39.85 -18.49
CA THR A 381 16.85 41.07 -18.62
C THR A 381 17.57 42.07 -19.53
N LYS A 382 16.80 42.90 -20.25
CA LYS A 382 17.36 43.99 -21.07
C LYS A 382 18.29 44.90 -20.26
N ASN A 383 17.93 45.14 -18.99
CA ASN A 383 18.75 45.91 -18.04
C ASN A 383 20.09 45.23 -17.74
N PHE A 384 20.11 43.92 -17.54
CA PHE A 384 21.34 43.17 -17.29
C PHE A 384 22.24 43.11 -18.53
N LYS A 385 21.66 42.89 -19.73
CA LYS A 385 22.41 42.93 -20.99
C LYS A 385 23.05 44.29 -21.23
N ASN A 386 22.28 45.37 -21.05
CA ASN A 386 22.78 46.74 -21.20
C ASN A 386 23.86 47.07 -20.17
N TRP A 387 23.68 46.65 -18.92
CA TRP A 387 24.68 46.84 -17.87
C TRP A 387 25.99 46.12 -18.18
N LYS A 388 25.93 44.86 -18.66
CA LYS A 388 27.12 44.11 -19.06
C LYS A 388 27.87 44.80 -20.19
N SER A 389 27.17 45.25 -21.23
CA SER A 389 27.79 45.99 -22.34
C SER A 389 28.46 47.29 -21.86
N ARG A 390 27.82 48.05 -20.96
CA ARG A 390 28.42 49.26 -20.38
C ARG A 390 29.67 48.97 -19.56
N ARG A 391 29.64 47.93 -18.71
CA ARG A 391 30.80 47.56 -17.88
C ARG A 391 31.94 46.97 -18.69
N TYR A 392 31.63 46.25 -19.76
CA TYR A 392 32.61 45.82 -20.76
C TYR A 392 33.35 47.04 -21.32
N LYS A 393 32.60 48.04 -21.84
CA LYS A 393 33.21 49.22 -22.47
C LYS A 393 34.04 50.04 -21.50
N ILE A 394 33.57 50.24 -20.27
CA ILE A 394 34.34 50.95 -19.24
C ILE A 394 35.66 50.21 -18.97
N TYR A 395 35.61 48.90 -18.75
CA TYR A 395 36.81 48.13 -18.47
C TYR A 395 37.81 48.09 -19.65
N GLU A 396 37.28 47.99 -20.89
CA GLU A 396 38.11 48.02 -22.10
C GLU A 396 38.76 49.39 -22.29
N ASN A 397 38.04 50.49 -22.03
CA ASN A 397 38.58 51.85 -22.09
C ASN A 397 39.63 52.11 -20.99
N ASP A 398 39.38 51.64 -19.76
CA ASP A 398 40.25 51.90 -18.61
C ASP A 398 41.55 51.06 -18.65
N THR A 399 41.52 49.90 -19.31
CA THR A 399 42.63 48.93 -19.24
C THR A 399 43.20 48.49 -20.58
N GLY A 400 42.55 48.84 -21.70
CA GLY A 400 42.88 48.39 -23.05
C GLY A 400 42.75 46.87 -23.25
N ARG A 401 42.08 46.15 -22.35
CA ARG A 401 42.06 44.68 -22.30
C ARG A 401 40.66 44.12 -22.40
N ASN A 402 40.52 42.99 -23.10
CA ASN A 402 39.25 42.30 -23.24
C ASN A 402 38.83 41.63 -21.90
N PRO A 403 37.58 41.83 -21.44
CA PRO A 403 37.07 41.18 -20.23
C PRO A 403 36.89 39.66 -20.34
N TYR A 404 36.85 39.10 -21.54
CA TYR A 404 36.74 37.66 -21.77
C TYR A 404 37.95 37.09 -22.54
N TYR A 405 38.37 35.89 -22.15
CA TYR A 405 39.33 35.08 -22.89
C TYR A 405 38.79 33.65 -23.05
N LYS A 406 38.69 33.17 -24.30
CA LYS A 406 38.10 31.85 -24.65
C LYS A 406 36.73 31.61 -23.98
N GLY A 407 35.88 32.64 -23.96
CA GLY A 407 34.54 32.59 -23.36
C GLY A 407 34.50 32.63 -21.82
N ASN A 408 35.63 32.88 -21.15
CA ASN A 408 35.72 32.99 -19.69
C ASN A 408 36.12 34.40 -19.26
N LEU A 409 35.53 34.87 -18.16
CA LEU A 409 35.94 36.13 -17.53
C LEU A 409 37.42 36.09 -17.13
N THR A 410 38.20 37.06 -17.59
CA THR A 410 39.61 37.19 -17.20
C THR A 410 39.74 37.47 -15.70
N GLN A 411 40.84 37.05 -15.07
CA GLN A 411 41.05 37.31 -13.64
C GLN A 411 41.04 38.81 -13.31
N ASN A 412 41.56 39.65 -14.22
CA ASN A 412 41.60 41.10 -14.05
C ASN A 412 40.18 41.70 -14.09
N PHE A 413 39.33 41.24 -15.02
CA PHE A 413 37.93 41.67 -15.04
C PHE A 413 37.14 41.15 -13.84
N LYS A 414 37.41 39.93 -13.35
CA LYS A 414 36.83 39.44 -12.10
C LYS A 414 37.21 40.30 -10.88
N LYS A 415 38.44 40.86 -10.85
CA LYS A 415 38.87 41.79 -9.79
C LYS A 415 38.15 43.14 -9.91
N PHE A 416 38.05 43.68 -11.13
CA PHE A 416 37.28 44.89 -11.43
C PHE A 416 35.81 44.76 -11.02
N LEU A 417 35.13 43.67 -11.38
CA LEU A 417 33.75 43.45 -10.96
C LEU A 417 33.56 43.36 -9.43
N LYS A 418 34.57 42.86 -8.71
CA LYS A 418 34.55 42.80 -7.25
C LYS A 418 34.83 44.15 -6.60
N SER A 419 35.66 45.02 -7.20
CA SER A 419 35.89 46.36 -6.66
C SER A 419 34.64 47.23 -6.77
N LEU A 420 33.80 47.03 -7.79
CA LEU A 420 32.51 47.73 -7.91
C LEU A 420 31.59 47.51 -6.71
N ILE A 421 31.61 46.32 -6.07
CA ILE A 421 30.81 46.05 -4.86
C ILE A 421 31.45 46.67 -3.61
N LYS A 422 32.78 46.83 -3.58
CA LYS A 422 33.49 47.41 -2.42
C LYS A 422 33.39 48.93 -2.35
N ASN A 423 33.15 49.59 -3.48
CA ASN A 423 33.08 51.05 -3.59
C ASN A 423 31.63 51.58 -3.66
N ASN A 424 30.65 50.73 -3.33
CA ASN A 424 29.23 51.01 -3.26
C ASN A 424 28.76 50.74 -1.82
#